data_AF-A0A366DSN9-F1
#
_entry.id   AF-A0A366DSN9-F1
#
_cell.length_a   1.000
_cell.length_b   1.000
_cell.length_c   1.000
_cell.angle_alpha   90.00
_cell.angle_beta   90.00
_cell.angle_gamma   90.00
#
_symmetry.space_group_name_H-M   'P 1'
#
loop_
_entity.id
_entity.type
_entity.pdbx_description
1 polymer ?
#
loop_
_entity_poly.entity_id
_entity_poly.type
_entity_poly.pdbx_seq_one_letter_code
_entity_poly.pdbx_strand_id
1 'polypeptide(L)' 'MQTRISRLFTDHPASVDETYFQHMAFAGKFALMLFAAALAAMIHAILPFLFEKTASTIVGKLYAKTHKRGTE' A
#
# COMPACT_ATOMS: atom_id res chain seq x y z
N MET A 1 -2.45 31.10 -9.56
CA MET A 1 -3.81 30.55 -9.74
C MET A 1 -3.66 29.03 -9.84
N GLN A 2 -3.80 28.29 -8.73
CA GLN A 2 -3.67 26.82 -8.74
C GLN A 2 -4.93 26.21 -9.37
N THR A 3 -4.75 25.33 -10.36
CA THR A 3 -5.85 24.60 -11.00
C THR A 3 -6.41 23.57 -10.01
N ARG A 4 -7.73 23.38 -10.01
CA ARG A 4 -8.45 22.51 -9.06
C ARG A 4 -7.88 21.08 -8.95
N ILE A 5 -7.19 20.62 -9.99
CA ILE A 5 -6.52 19.31 -10.05
C ILE A 5 -5.33 19.26 -9.09
N SER A 6 -4.55 20.33 -8.96
CA SER A 6 -3.38 20.37 -8.07
C SER A 6 -3.76 20.14 -6.60
N ARG A 7 -4.92 20.66 -6.15
CA ARG A 7 -5.45 20.43 -4.80
C ARG A 7 -5.67 18.96 -4.49
N LEU A 8 -6.19 18.17 -5.44
CA LEU A 8 -6.43 16.73 -5.23
C LEU A 8 -5.14 15.94 -4.96
N PHE A 9 -4.01 16.40 -5.51
CA PHE A 9 -2.70 15.76 -5.34
C PHE A 9 -1.87 16.36 -4.20
N THR A 10 -2.22 17.54 -3.67
CA THR A 10 -1.48 18.20 -2.58
C THR A 10 -2.21 18.14 -1.23
N ASP A 11 -3.55 18.12 -1.22
CA ASP A 11 -4.32 18.16 0.02
C ASP A 11 -4.21 16.84 0.81
N HIS A 12 -4.11 15.69 0.13
CA HIS A 12 -3.97 14.39 0.79
C HIS A 12 -2.57 14.12 1.36
N PRO A 13 -1.45 14.41 0.65
CA PRO A 13 -0.12 14.34 1.26
C PRO A 13 0.06 15.36 2.40
N ALA A 14 -0.49 16.56 2.26
CA ALA A 14 -0.45 17.59 3.29
C ALA A 14 -1.24 17.22 4.56
N SER A 15 -2.31 16.42 4.45
CA SER A 15 -3.06 15.94 5.62
C SER A 15 -2.33 14.84 6.41
N VAL A 16 -1.16 14.40 5.94
CA VAL A 16 -0.30 13.42 6.64
C VAL A 16 1.15 13.91 6.74
N ASP A 17 1.38 15.22 6.62
CA ASP A 17 2.70 15.87 6.65
C ASP A 17 3.74 15.25 5.69
N GLU A 18 3.32 14.74 4.53
CA GLU A 18 4.19 14.15 3.52
C GLU A 18 4.27 15.00 2.25
N THR A 19 5.47 15.11 1.67
CA THR A 19 5.60 15.61 0.30
C THR A 19 4.95 14.63 -0.68
N TYR A 20 4.45 15.12 -1.81
CA TYR A 20 3.84 14.29 -2.86
C TYR A 20 4.72 13.09 -3.25
N PHE A 21 6.03 13.29 -3.39
CA PHE A 21 6.96 12.22 -3.75
C PHE A 21 7.15 11.17 -2.64
N GLN A 22 7.15 11.57 -1.37
CA GLN A 22 7.19 10.64 -0.24
C GLN A 22 5.92 9.78 -0.18
N HIS A 23 4.77 10.43 -0.34
CA HIS A 23 3.48 9.74 -0.34
C HIS A 23 3.36 8.79 -1.54
N MET A 24 3.74 9.24 -2.75
CA MET A 24 3.73 8.43 -3.97
C MET A 24 4.67 7.23 -3.85
N ALA A 25 5.89 7.41 -3.34
CA ALA A 25 6.84 6.31 -3.15
C ALA A 25 6.32 5.28 -2.13
N PHE A 26 5.72 5.75 -1.03
CA PHE A 26 5.11 4.88 -0.05
C PHE A 26 3.92 4.11 -0.64
N ALA A 27 2.96 4.81 -1.24
CA ALA A 27 1.76 4.23 -1.83
C ALA A 27 2.11 3.24 -2.96
N GLY A 28 3.08 3.59 -3.81
CA GLY A 28 3.60 2.70 -4.85
C GLY A 28 4.20 1.42 -4.29
N LYS A 29 5.08 1.52 -3.28
CA LYS A 29 5.65 0.34 -2.62
C LYS A 29 4.58 -0.50 -1.90
N PHE A 30 3.59 0.15 -1.30
CA PHE A 30 2.46 -0.51 -0.66
C PHE A 30 1.64 -1.30 -1.68
N ALA A 31 1.28 -0.69 -2.81
CA ALA A 31 0.53 -1.32 -3.88
C ALA A 31 1.27 -2.53 -4.46
N LEU A 32 2.57 -2.41 -4.74
CA LEU A 32 3.40 -3.52 -5.26
C LEU A 32 3.40 -4.73 -4.32
N MET A 33 3.54 -4.50 -3.01
CA MET A 33 3.48 -5.58 -2.01
C MET A 33 2.10 -6.22 -1.95
N LEU A 34 1.02 -5.43 -2.09
CA LEU A 34 -0.34 -5.94 -2.11
C LEU A 34 -0.59 -6.83 -3.35
N PHE A 35 -0.11 -6.41 -4.52
CA PHE A 35 -0.12 -7.23 -5.73
C PHE A 35 0.66 -8.53 -5.55
N ALA A 36 1.84 -8.47 -4.93
CA ALA A 36 2.62 -9.68 -4.64
C ALA A 36 1.87 -10.65 -3.71
N ALA A 37 1.16 -10.13 -2.69
CA ALA A 37 0.32 -10.95 -1.82
C ALA A 37 -0.85 -11.59 -2.59
N ALA A 38 -1.51 -10.84 -3.46
CA ALA A 38 -2.60 -11.34 -4.30
C ALA A 38 -2.12 -12.44 -5.27
N LEU A 39 -0.97 -12.24 -5.93
CA LEU A 39 -0.37 -13.26 -6.80
C LEU A 39 0.01 -14.52 -6.02
N ALA A 40 0.62 -14.36 -4.83
CA ALA A 40 0.95 -15.49 -3.97
C ALA A 40 -0.29 -16.28 -3.55
N ALA A 41 -1.38 -15.60 -3.16
CA ALA A 41 -2.64 -16.23 -2.81
C ALA A 41 -3.29 -16.93 -4.02
N MET A 42 -3.21 -16.34 -5.21
CA MET A 42 -3.74 -16.92 -6.44
C MET A 42 -2.99 -18.21 -6.83
N ILE A 43 -1.65 -18.19 -6.77
CA ILE A 43 -0.85 -19.39 -7.02
C ILE A 43 -1.16 -20.46 -5.97
N HIS A 44 -1.25 -20.09 -4.68
CA HIS A 44 -1.61 -21.00 -3.60
C HIS A 44 -2.99 -21.63 -3.80
N ALA A 45 -3.97 -20.89 -4.33
CA ALA A 45 -5.31 -21.42 -4.62
C ALA A 45 -5.30 -22.54 -5.68
N ILE A 46 -4.33 -22.52 -6.60
CA ILE A 46 -4.15 -23.55 -7.63
C ILE A 46 -3.21 -24.66 -7.12
N LEU A 47 -2.15 -24.28 -6.40
CA LEU A 47 -1.08 -25.13 -5.88
C LEU A 47 -0.97 -24.94 -4.36
N PRO A 48 -1.77 -25.66 -3.56
CA PRO A 48 -1.92 -25.40 -2.12
C PRO A 48 -0.66 -25.63 -1.28
N PHE A 49 0.38 -26.23 -1.84
CA PHE A 49 1.69 -26.42 -1.19
C PHE A 49 2.69 -25.27 -1.47
N LEU A 50 2.36 -24.34 -2.39
CA LEU A 50 3.19 -23.16 -2.64
C LEU A 50 2.65 -21.95 -1.87
N PHE A 51 3.55 -21.12 -1.37
CA PHE A 51 3.23 -19.81 -0.77
C PHE A 51 2.27 -19.85 0.45
N GLU A 52 2.20 -20.96 1.19
CA GLU A 52 1.25 -21.21 2.31
C GLU A 52 1.08 -20.05 3.29
N LYS A 53 2.17 -19.34 3.61
CA LYS A 53 2.16 -18.21 4.56
C LYS A 53 2.55 -16.87 3.93
N THR A 54 2.90 -16.85 2.64
CA THR A 54 3.48 -15.67 1.99
C THR A 54 2.46 -14.53 1.91
N ALA A 55 1.25 -14.82 1.40
CA ALA A 55 0.20 -13.81 1.28
C ALA A 55 -0.18 -13.22 2.66
N SER A 56 -0.45 -14.08 3.64
CA SER A 56 -0.79 -13.67 5.01
C SER A 56 0.31 -12.85 5.69
N THR A 57 1.58 -13.24 5.50
CA THR A 57 2.73 -12.51 6.04
C THR A 57 2.85 -11.12 5.43
N ILE A 58 2.66 -10.99 4.11
CA ILE A 58 2.71 -9.70 3.43
C ILE A 58 1.56 -8.81 3.90
N VAL A 59 0.33 -9.33 3.96
CA VAL A 59 -0.84 -8.56 4.44
C VAL A 59 -0.64 -8.12 5.89
N GLY A 60 -0.12 -8.97 6.77
CA GLY A 60 0.19 -8.61 8.15
C GLY A 60 1.23 -7.48 8.26
N LYS A 61 2.28 -7.53 7.43
CA LYS A 61 3.28 -6.43 7.35
C LYS A 61 2.67 -5.13 6.84
N LEU A 62 1.80 -5.21 5.82
CA LEU A 62 1.12 -4.06 5.25
C LEU A 62 0.17 -3.42 6.27
N TYR A 63 -0.64 -4.24 6.95
CA TYR A 63 -1.52 -3.81 8.03
C TYR A 63 -0.75 -3.11 9.16
N ALA A 64 0.33 -3.70 9.65
CA ALA A 64 1.15 -3.08 10.68
C ALA A 64 1.75 -1.73 10.23
N LYS A 65 1.99 -1.55 8.93
CA LYS A 65 2.56 -0.32 8.37
C LYS A 65 1.50 0.78 8.19
N THR A 66 0.28 0.43 7.79
CA THR A 66 -0.82 1.40 7.65
C THR A 66 -1.48 1.73 8.98
N HIS A 67 -1.59 0.77 9.91
CA HIS A 67 -2.12 1.01 11.25
C HIS A 67 -1.30 2.05 12.02
N LYS A 68 0.03 2.03 11.84
CA LYS A 68 0.94 3.06 12.37
C LYS A 68 0.81 4.44 11.71
N ARG A 69 0.10 4.55 10.59
CA ARG A 69 -0.14 5.80 9.83
C ARG A 69 -1.56 6.35 9.97
N GLY A 70 -2.54 5.49 10.24
CA GLY A 70 -3.97 5.84 10.25
C GLY A 70 -4.59 5.97 11.64
N THR A 71 -3.81 6.38 12.63
CA THR A 71 -4.31 6.78 13.95
C THR A 71 -3.99 8.26 14.17
N GLU A 72 -4.71 9.10 13.45
CA GLU A 72 -5.04 10.48 13.83
C GLU A 72 -6.55 10.58 13.97
#